data_AF-A0A9D7NB74-F1
#
_entry.id   AF-A0A9D7NB74-F1
#
_cell.length_a   1.000
_cell.length_b   1.000
_cell.length_c   1.000
_cell.angle_alpha   90.00
_cell.angle_beta   90.00
_cell.angle_gamma   90.00
#
_symmetry.space_group_name_H-M   'P 1'
#
loop_
_entity.id
_entity.type
_entity.pdbx_description
1 polymer ?
#
loop_
_entity_poly.entity_id
_entity_poly.type
_entity_poly.pdbx_seq_one_letter_code
_entity_poly.pdbx_strand_id
1 'polypeptide(L)'
;MKLRFLVLLLLLLSKLSAQAQASYDPHKNYHPDSLKRWTTSIMTELGKKHPGFYRYTTKERFDFLIDSTTQSIKDSLNELNFYRKIKPLFAQIGCLHTGVSLSEPATISSTQPRPCSLEVFIDEERRVFVTKNYSNNPSIPTSAEILSINDRSIADILKTLIKAIPADGYNETEKILLLNHRFAFWYQTMIEVNEHFAVEIRFQEKVERYVAKGVNKDVFPTMETLESANVKQLALDIVANTGILTIHSFAKTAIKRNGQQFEKFIKTTFKSLKDQHIENLVIDLRYNGGGTDGNAALLASYFFDKPFRYWEKIEVTEAIAEEIKGMYRLFFRKNPG
;
A
#
# COMPACT_ATOMS: atom_id res chain seq x y z
N MET A 1 30.85 6.73 -58.96
CA MET A 1 30.62 6.05 -57.67
C MET A 1 30.56 7.00 -56.46
N LYS A 2 30.17 8.29 -56.62
CA LYS A 2 30.12 9.26 -55.50
C LYS A 2 28.79 10.01 -55.33
N LEU A 3 27.79 9.80 -56.20
CA LEU A 3 26.50 10.51 -56.12
C LEU A 3 25.36 9.69 -55.50
N ARG A 4 25.51 8.36 -55.39
CA ARG A 4 24.50 7.48 -54.76
C ARG A 4 24.62 7.37 -53.23
N PHE A 5 25.75 7.77 -52.65
CA PHE A 5 25.97 7.74 -51.20
C PHE A 5 25.43 8.98 -50.47
N LEU A 6 25.29 10.12 -51.15
CA LEU A 6 24.80 11.37 -50.55
C LEU A 6 23.28 11.36 -50.35
N VAL A 7 22.53 10.68 -51.23
CA VAL A 7 21.05 10.57 -51.13
C VAL A 7 20.62 9.58 -50.03
N LEU A 8 21.43 8.55 -49.75
CA LEU A 8 21.16 7.64 -48.63
C LEU A 8 21.46 8.27 -47.26
N LEU A 9 22.40 9.22 -47.18
CA LEU A 9 22.71 9.91 -45.92
C LEU A 9 21.65 10.96 -45.54
N LEU A 10 20.97 11.56 -46.53
CA LEU A 10 19.89 12.54 -46.32
C LEU A 10 18.55 11.91 -45.94
N LEU A 11 18.31 10.63 -46.28
CA LEU A 11 17.12 9.88 -45.87
C LEU A 11 17.23 9.21 -44.49
N LEU A 12 18.43 9.20 -43.89
CA LEU A 12 18.69 8.69 -42.54
C LEU A 12 18.66 9.77 -41.45
N LEU A 13 18.48 11.05 -41.82
CA LEU A 13 18.42 12.18 -40.88
C LEU A 13 16.99 12.68 -40.58
N SER A 14 15.95 12.15 -41.23
CA SER A 14 14.59 12.71 -41.13
C SER A 14 13.61 11.94 -40.24
N LYS A 15 14.08 11.01 -39.38
CA LYS A 15 13.22 10.32 -38.39
C LYS A 15 13.82 10.18 -36.99
N LEU A 16 14.73 11.08 -36.60
CA LEU A 16 14.84 11.47 -35.20
C LEU A 16 13.93 12.68 -34.96
N SER A 17 12.63 12.48 -35.15
CA SER A 17 11.70 13.18 -34.28
C SER A 17 11.99 12.60 -32.91
N ALA A 18 12.73 13.34 -32.07
CA ALA A 18 12.57 13.20 -30.65
C ALA A 18 11.05 13.21 -30.44
N GLN A 19 10.45 12.06 -30.12
CA GLN A 19 9.12 12.05 -29.54
C GLN A 19 9.32 12.83 -28.25
N ALA A 20 9.10 14.15 -28.31
CA ALA A 20 8.87 14.95 -27.14
C ALA A 20 7.81 14.16 -26.38
N GLN A 21 8.22 13.59 -25.25
CA GLN A 21 7.36 12.77 -24.43
C GLN A 21 6.15 13.66 -24.14
N ALA A 22 5.02 13.33 -24.75
CA ALA A 22 3.86 14.22 -24.72
C ALA A 22 3.62 14.57 -23.25
N SER A 23 3.62 15.87 -22.95
CA SER A 23 3.43 16.36 -21.59
C SER A 23 2.17 15.72 -21.01
N TYR A 24 2.27 15.18 -19.80
CA TYR A 24 1.15 14.55 -19.14
C TYR A 24 -0.05 15.50 -19.07
N ASP A 25 -1.21 15.03 -19.54
CA ASP A 25 -2.48 15.76 -19.47
C ASP A 25 -3.44 15.01 -18.51
N PRO A 26 -3.68 15.53 -17.29
CA PRO A 26 -4.60 14.91 -16.34
C PRO A 26 -6.08 14.94 -16.78
N HIS A 27 -6.41 15.72 -17.83
CA HIS A 27 -7.74 15.82 -18.40
C HIS A 27 -7.91 14.95 -19.65
N LYS A 28 -6.84 14.28 -20.11
CA LYS A 28 -6.93 13.33 -21.22
C LYS A 28 -7.88 12.20 -20.86
N ASN A 29 -8.99 12.15 -21.59
CA ASN A 29 -9.99 11.11 -21.45
C ASN A 29 -9.74 9.96 -22.43
N TYR A 30 -10.02 8.74 -21.98
CA TYR A 30 -9.94 7.52 -22.76
C TYR A 30 -11.34 6.98 -23.02
N HIS A 31 -11.58 6.50 -24.24
CA HIS A 31 -12.88 5.98 -24.66
C HIS A 31 -13.30 4.77 -23.78
N PRO A 32 -14.58 4.65 -23.40
CA PRO A 32 -15.08 3.58 -22.53
C PRO A 32 -14.72 2.17 -23.04
N ASP A 33 -14.70 1.92 -24.35
CA ASP A 33 -14.32 0.62 -24.91
C ASP A 33 -12.86 0.24 -24.63
N SER A 34 -11.95 1.22 -24.65
CA SER A 34 -10.54 1.00 -24.28
C SER A 34 -10.43 0.66 -22.80
N LEU A 35 -11.14 1.40 -21.95
CA LEU A 35 -11.12 1.22 -20.50
C LEU A 35 -11.70 -0.14 -20.07
N LYS A 36 -12.82 -0.56 -20.69
CA LYS A 36 -13.40 -1.90 -20.50
C LYS A 36 -12.41 -2.99 -20.90
N ARG A 37 -11.83 -2.87 -22.10
CA ARG A 37 -10.84 -3.82 -22.60
C ARG A 37 -9.63 -3.93 -21.67
N TRP A 38 -9.06 -2.82 -21.24
CA TRP A 38 -7.92 -2.82 -20.31
C TRP A 38 -8.26 -3.46 -18.97
N THR A 39 -9.45 -3.17 -18.42
CA THR A 39 -9.92 -3.80 -17.18
C THR A 39 -10.00 -5.31 -17.33
N THR A 40 -10.70 -5.81 -18.35
CA THR A 40 -10.84 -7.24 -18.60
C THR A 40 -9.48 -7.90 -18.87
N SER A 41 -8.62 -7.28 -19.69
CA SER A 41 -7.30 -7.84 -20.02
C SER A 41 -6.40 -7.95 -18.79
N ILE A 42 -6.29 -6.90 -17.97
CA ILE A 42 -5.44 -6.93 -16.78
C ILE A 42 -5.94 -7.97 -15.78
N MET A 43 -7.26 -8.04 -15.53
CA MET A 43 -7.82 -9.03 -14.61
C MET A 43 -7.66 -10.46 -15.14
N THR A 44 -7.78 -10.66 -16.46
CA THR A 44 -7.52 -11.96 -17.10
C THR A 44 -6.07 -12.40 -16.91
N GLU A 45 -5.11 -11.50 -17.15
CA GLU A 45 -3.69 -11.83 -16.99
C GLU A 45 -3.30 -12.06 -15.53
N LEU A 46 -3.87 -11.29 -14.60
CA LEU A 46 -3.71 -11.55 -13.17
C LEU A 46 -4.28 -12.91 -12.78
N GLY A 47 -5.46 -13.30 -13.29
CA GLY A 47 -6.04 -14.61 -13.05
C GLY A 47 -5.18 -15.78 -13.53
N LYS A 48 -4.36 -15.58 -14.57
CA LYS A 48 -3.40 -16.58 -15.07
C LYS A 48 -2.10 -16.61 -14.29
N LYS A 49 -1.61 -15.46 -13.81
CA LYS A 49 -0.26 -15.30 -13.27
C LYS A 49 -0.18 -15.21 -11.75
N HIS A 50 -1.24 -14.78 -11.07
CA HIS A 50 -1.23 -14.60 -9.63
C HIS A 50 -1.63 -15.90 -8.90
N PRO A 51 -0.74 -16.53 -8.10
CA PRO A 51 -0.96 -17.87 -7.52
C PRO A 51 -2.10 -17.94 -6.49
N GLY A 52 -2.54 -16.79 -5.96
CA GLY A 52 -3.64 -16.68 -5.02
C GLY A 52 -4.86 -15.92 -5.55
N PHE A 53 -5.04 -15.79 -6.87
CA PHE A 53 -6.02 -14.84 -7.44
C PHE A 53 -7.45 -15.06 -6.93
N TYR A 54 -7.86 -16.32 -6.75
CA TYR A 54 -9.17 -16.70 -6.22
C TYR A 54 -9.14 -17.19 -4.76
N ARG A 55 -8.05 -16.92 -4.02
CA ARG A 55 -7.87 -17.45 -2.65
C ARG A 55 -8.88 -16.86 -1.65
N TYR A 56 -9.22 -15.59 -1.82
CA TYR A 56 -10.11 -14.86 -0.90
C TYR A 56 -11.40 -14.36 -1.55
N THR A 57 -11.52 -14.48 -2.87
CA THR A 57 -12.74 -14.17 -3.61
C THR A 57 -13.00 -15.30 -4.61
N THR A 58 -14.18 -15.93 -4.55
CA THR A 58 -14.52 -17.02 -5.46
C THR A 58 -14.54 -16.54 -6.90
N LYS A 59 -14.32 -17.46 -7.84
CA LYS A 59 -14.32 -17.12 -9.27
C LYS A 59 -15.64 -16.46 -9.70
N GLU A 60 -16.77 -17.02 -9.29
CA GLU A 60 -18.11 -16.51 -9.65
C GLU A 60 -18.31 -15.10 -9.12
N ARG A 61 -17.91 -14.85 -7.87
CA ARG A 61 -17.99 -13.52 -7.27
C ARG A 61 -17.07 -12.55 -8.00
N PHE A 62 -15.86 -12.97 -8.33
CA PHE A 62 -14.89 -12.07 -8.94
C PHE A 62 -15.26 -11.71 -10.37
N ASP A 63 -15.71 -12.69 -11.16
CA ASP A 63 -16.24 -12.49 -12.51
C ASP A 63 -17.40 -11.48 -12.47
N PHE A 64 -18.35 -11.65 -11.54
CA PHE A 64 -19.43 -10.69 -11.34
C PHE A 64 -18.93 -9.27 -11.04
N LEU A 65 -17.90 -9.13 -10.22
CA LEU A 65 -17.32 -7.82 -9.88
C LEU A 65 -16.62 -7.18 -11.07
N ILE A 66 -15.89 -7.96 -11.86
CA ILE A 66 -15.22 -7.51 -13.09
C ILE A 66 -16.28 -7.05 -14.10
N ASP A 67 -17.33 -7.84 -14.33
CA ASP A 67 -18.42 -7.52 -15.25
C ASP A 67 -19.19 -6.28 -14.78
N SER A 68 -19.54 -6.20 -13.50
CA SER A 68 -20.22 -5.03 -12.93
C SER A 68 -19.36 -3.76 -13.07
N THR A 69 -18.06 -3.86 -12.81
CA THR A 69 -17.13 -2.72 -12.94
C THR A 69 -17.03 -2.25 -14.39
N THR A 70 -16.85 -3.17 -15.34
CA THR A 70 -16.75 -2.83 -16.77
C THR A 70 -18.05 -2.25 -17.32
N GLN A 71 -19.21 -2.80 -16.95
CA GLN A 71 -20.51 -2.26 -17.33
C GLN A 71 -20.79 -0.86 -16.75
N SER A 72 -20.18 -0.52 -15.60
CA SER A 72 -20.27 0.81 -15.01
C SER A 72 -19.51 1.90 -15.79
N ILE A 73 -18.63 1.53 -16.72
CA ILE A 73 -17.83 2.46 -17.53
C ILE A 73 -18.67 2.86 -18.75
N LYS A 74 -19.50 3.90 -18.59
CA LYS A 74 -20.40 4.39 -19.64
C LYS A 74 -19.77 5.51 -20.47
N ASP A 75 -18.99 6.37 -19.82
CA ASP A 75 -18.38 7.56 -20.41
C ASP A 75 -16.87 7.43 -20.54
N SER A 76 -16.27 8.35 -21.30
CA SER A 76 -14.82 8.48 -21.35
C SER A 76 -14.29 8.99 -20.01
N LEU A 77 -13.22 8.37 -19.51
CA LEU A 77 -12.63 8.73 -18.21
C LEU A 77 -11.17 9.12 -18.37
N ASN A 78 -10.73 10.08 -17.56
CA ASN A 78 -9.32 10.31 -17.35
C ASN A 78 -8.72 9.22 -16.45
N GLU A 79 -7.39 9.24 -16.35
CA GLU A 79 -6.63 8.24 -15.60
C GLU A 79 -7.08 8.13 -14.13
N LEU A 80 -7.29 9.25 -13.43
CA LEU A 80 -7.69 9.24 -12.02
C LEU A 80 -9.08 8.60 -11.82
N ASN A 81 -10.04 8.94 -12.66
CA ASN A 81 -11.39 8.37 -12.58
C ASN A 81 -11.41 6.90 -12.99
N PHE A 82 -10.59 6.51 -13.95
CA PHE A 82 -10.41 5.09 -14.29
C PHE A 82 -9.75 4.32 -13.14
N TYR A 83 -8.68 4.86 -12.55
CA TYR A 83 -8.01 4.32 -11.37
C TYR A 83 -9.00 4.07 -10.23
N ARG A 84 -9.83 5.07 -9.88
CA ARG A 84 -10.87 4.96 -8.85
C ARG A 84 -11.85 3.82 -9.10
N LYS A 85 -12.22 3.58 -10.37
CA LYS A 85 -13.13 2.50 -10.74
C LYS A 85 -12.52 1.11 -10.57
N ILE A 86 -11.27 0.93 -10.98
CA ILE A 86 -10.66 -0.42 -11.02
C ILE A 86 -9.91 -0.78 -9.73
N LYS A 87 -9.42 0.20 -8.96
CA LYS A 87 -8.65 -0.05 -7.74
C LYS A 87 -9.32 -1.01 -6.76
N PRO A 88 -10.65 -0.97 -6.53
CA PRO A 88 -11.34 -1.95 -5.69
C PRO A 88 -11.23 -3.40 -6.18
N LEU A 89 -11.15 -3.65 -7.49
CA LEU A 89 -10.97 -5.02 -8.02
C LEU A 89 -9.65 -5.64 -7.54
N PHE A 90 -8.57 -4.85 -7.49
CA PHE A 90 -7.28 -5.33 -6.97
C PHE A 90 -7.35 -5.66 -5.48
N ALA A 91 -8.10 -4.87 -4.69
CA ALA A 91 -8.28 -5.15 -3.28
C ALA A 91 -9.07 -6.45 -3.02
N GLN A 92 -9.91 -6.90 -3.96
CA GLN A 92 -10.66 -8.16 -3.86
C GLN A 92 -9.78 -9.40 -4.05
N ILE A 93 -8.55 -9.25 -4.57
CA ILE A 93 -7.59 -10.37 -4.66
C ILE A 93 -7.21 -10.85 -3.25
N GLY A 94 -7.27 -9.98 -2.23
CA GLY A 94 -6.87 -10.30 -0.86
C GLY A 94 -5.36 -10.54 -0.74
N CYS A 95 -4.57 -9.78 -1.50
CA CYS A 95 -3.11 -9.83 -1.48
C CYS A 95 -2.57 -8.40 -1.34
N LEU A 96 -1.89 -8.12 -0.22
CA LEU A 96 -1.23 -6.84 0.05
C LEU A 96 -0.24 -6.44 -1.05
N HIS A 97 0.38 -7.44 -1.70
CA HIS A 97 1.43 -7.27 -2.70
C HIS A 97 0.90 -7.08 -4.13
N THR A 98 -0.42 -7.07 -4.32
CA THR A 98 -1.04 -6.89 -5.63
C THR A 98 -1.87 -5.62 -5.66
N GLY A 99 -1.53 -4.71 -6.57
CA GLY A 99 -2.22 -3.43 -6.69
C GLY A 99 -2.04 -2.78 -8.04
N VAL A 100 -2.80 -1.71 -8.22
CA VAL A 100 -2.62 -0.74 -9.30
C VAL A 100 -2.25 0.62 -8.72
N SER A 101 -1.43 1.36 -9.45
CA SER A 101 -0.99 2.72 -9.14
C SER A 101 -1.34 3.65 -10.30
N LEU A 102 -1.45 4.95 -10.01
CA LEU A 102 -1.40 5.97 -11.05
C LEU A 102 -0.03 5.93 -11.72
N SER A 103 0.03 6.33 -12.99
CA SER A 103 1.24 6.46 -13.77
C SER A 103 2.21 7.43 -13.12
N GLU A 104 3.51 7.24 -13.36
CA GLU A 104 4.55 8.13 -12.82
C GLU A 104 4.31 9.60 -13.19
N PRO A 105 3.97 9.98 -14.44
CA PRO A 105 3.67 11.37 -14.76
C PRO A 105 2.47 11.92 -13.98
N ALA A 106 1.45 11.08 -13.74
CA ALA A 106 0.33 11.45 -12.89
C ALA A 106 0.83 11.73 -11.47
N THR A 107 1.66 10.86 -10.87
CA THR A 107 2.10 10.98 -9.47
C THR A 107 3.02 12.17 -9.21
N ILE A 108 3.88 12.54 -10.17
CA ILE A 108 4.87 13.62 -10.03
C ILE A 108 4.41 14.97 -10.59
N SER A 109 3.22 15.05 -11.19
CA SER A 109 2.71 16.30 -11.78
C SER A 109 2.63 17.43 -10.75
N SER A 110 3.21 18.59 -11.07
CA SER A 110 3.12 19.81 -10.24
C SER A 110 1.71 20.42 -10.21
N THR A 111 0.85 20.02 -11.14
CA THR A 111 -0.59 20.38 -11.15
C THR A 111 -1.43 19.46 -10.28
N GLN A 112 -0.80 18.54 -9.54
CA GLN A 112 -1.54 17.68 -8.65
C GLN A 112 -2.30 18.51 -7.61
N PRO A 113 -3.59 18.18 -7.39
CA PRO A 113 -4.37 18.74 -6.31
C PRO A 113 -3.68 18.57 -4.97
N ARG A 114 -3.96 19.47 -4.04
CA ARG A 114 -3.38 19.39 -2.71
C ARG A 114 -4.21 18.46 -1.82
N PRO A 115 -3.62 17.49 -1.11
CA PRO A 115 -4.35 16.66 -0.16
C PRO A 115 -5.04 17.49 0.93
N CYS A 116 -6.10 16.91 1.52
CA CYS A 116 -6.74 17.44 2.73
C CYS A 116 -5.68 17.60 3.83
N SER A 117 -5.76 18.69 4.59
CA SER A 117 -4.73 19.13 5.53
C SER A 117 -4.80 18.49 6.92
N LEU A 118 -5.52 17.39 7.08
CA LEU A 118 -5.76 16.75 8.37
C LEU A 118 -5.12 15.36 8.41
N GLU A 119 -4.34 15.10 9.46
CA GLU A 119 -3.96 13.74 9.89
C GLU A 119 -5.03 13.23 10.84
N VAL A 120 -5.33 11.94 10.78
CA VAL A 120 -6.45 11.36 11.52
C VAL A 120 -6.06 10.11 12.30
N PHE A 121 -6.86 9.79 13.30
CA PHE A 121 -6.87 8.51 13.98
C PHE A 121 -8.28 7.92 13.89
N ILE A 122 -8.36 6.67 13.46
CA ILE A 122 -9.61 5.93 13.36
C ILE A 122 -9.64 4.92 14.50
N ASP A 123 -10.66 5.00 15.35
CA ASP A 123 -10.84 4.08 16.47
C ASP A 123 -11.56 2.78 16.05
N GLU A 124 -11.76 1.90 17.03
CA GLU A 124 -12.41 0.60 16.82
C GLU A 124 -13.89 0.72 16.40
N GLU A 125 -14.55 1.82 16.75
CA GLU A 125 -15.93 2.16 16.37
C GLU A 125 -16.02 2.87 15.01
N ARG A 126 -14.89 3.04 14.30
CA ARG A 126 -14.77 3.79 13.03
C ARG A 126 -15.05 5.28 13.15
N ARG A 127 -14.98 5.84 14.35
CA ARG A 127 -14.95 7.29 14.53
C ARG A 127 -13.58 7.79 14.11
N VAL A 128 -13.55 8.97 13.51
CA VAL A 128 -12.33 9.54 12.93
C VAL A 128 -12.00 10.81 13.67
N PHE A 129 -10.83 10.89 14.27
CA PHE A 129 -10.41 12.03 15.09
C PHE A 129 -9.24 12.75 14.45
N VAL A 130 -9.22 14.08 14.51
CA VAL A 130 -8.08 14.89 14.04
C VAL A 130 -6.89 14.67 14.96
N THR A 131 -5.77 14.15 14.47
CA THR A 131 -4.52 14.06 15.25
C THR A 131 -3.61 15.25 15.01
N LYS A 132 -3.58 15.77 13.78
CA LYS A 132 -2.85 16.99 13.42
C LYS A 132 -3.59 17.81 12.39
N ASN A 133 -3.48 19.12 12.53
CA ASN A 133 -4.00 20.11 11.60
C ASN A 133 -2.83 20.83 10.92
N TYR A 134 -2.58 20.52 9.65
CA TYR A 134 -1.56 21.17 8.83
C TYR A 134 -2.11 22.39 8.07
N SER A 135 -3.39 22.72 8.24
CA SER A 135 -4.05 23.79 7.50
C SER A 135 -3.62 25.18 7.97
N ASN A 136 -3.98 26.19 7.19
CA ASN A 136 -3.88 27.59 7.59
C ASN A 136 -5.02 28.05 8.52
N ASN A 137 -5.95 27.17 8.90
CA ASN A 137 -7.05 27.46 9.80
C ASN A 137 -6.77 26.81 11.17
N PRO A 138 -6.19 27.55 12.14
CA PRO A 138 -5.84 26.99 13.44
C PRO A 138 -7.07 26.69 14.32
N SER A 139 -8.26 27.11 13.90
CA SER A 139 -9.50 26.94 14.67
C SER A 139 -10.03 25.51 14.64
N ILE A 140 -9.55 24.66 13.71
CA ILE A 140 -9.89 23.23 13.68
C ILE A 140 -9.14 22.57 14.84
N PRO A 141 -9.84 22.14 15.91
CA PRO A 141 -9.23 21.54 17.08
C PRO A 141 -8.71 20.13 16.77
N THR A 142 -7.55 19.81 17.33
CA THR A 142 -7.10 18.42 17.46
C THR A 142 -8.01 17.65 18.42
N SER A 143 -8.05 16.33 18.28
CA SER A 143 -8.94 15.41 19.01
C SER A 143 -10.44 15.59 18.73
N ALA A 144 -10.83 16.49 17.82
CA ALA A 144 -12.20 16.59 17.34
C ALA A 144 -12.56 15.40 16.45
N GLU A 145 -13.79 14.91 16.57
CA GLU A 145 -14.35 13.87 15.72
C GLU A 145 -14.79 14.49 14.38
N ILE A 146 -14.34 13.94 13.26
CA ILE A 146 -14.78 14.32 11.92
C ILE A 146 -16.07 13.58 11.60
N LEU A 147 -17.14 14.34 11.31
CA LEU A 147 -18.43 13.79 10.92
C LEU A 147 -18.59 13.70 9.40
N SER A 148 -18.10 14.72 8.67
CA SER A 148 -18.16 14.76 7.21
C SER A 148 -17.04 15.62 6.61
N ILE A 149 -16.71 15.34 5.34
CA ILE A 149 -15.81 16.15 4.52
C ILE A 149 -16.48 16.36 3.17
N ASN A 150 -16.63 17.61 2.73
CA ASN A 150 -17.27 18.00 1.46
C ASN A 150 -18.64 17.34 1.28
N ASP A 151 -19.47 17.43 2.32
CA ASP A 151 -20.86 16.93 2.36
C ASP A 151 -21.00 15.40 2.24
N ARG A 152 -19.88 14.66 2.33
CA ARG A 152 -19.88 13.20 2.44
C ARG A 152 -19.64 12.79 3.89
N SER A 153 -20.49 11.91 4.41
CA SER A 153 -20.31 11.34 5.74
C SER A 153 -18.96 10.64 5.84
N ILE A 154 -18.32 10.72 6.99
CA ILE A 154 -17.05 10.04 7.21
C ILE A 154 -17.19 8.51 7.06
N ALA A 155 -18.35 7.96 7.39
CA ALA A 155 -18.67 6.55 7.22
C ALA A 155 -18.63 6.13 5.73
N ASP A 156 -19.22 6.92 4.83
CA ASP A 156 -19.19 6.65 3.39
C ASP A 156 -17.78 6.81 2.80
N ILE A 157 -17.02 7.79 3.31
CA ILE A 157 -15.61 7.97 2.96
C ILE A 157 -14.82 6.72 3.34
N LEU A 158 -14.86 6.30 4.62
CA LEU A 158 -14.15 5.12 5.10
C LEU A 158 -14.56 3.86 4.33
N LYS A 159 -15.86 3.66 4.09
CA LYS A 159 -16.37 2.53 3.30
C LYS A 159 -15.78 2.51 1.89
N THR A 160 -15.59 3.65 1.26
CA THR A 160 -14.97 3.76 -0.08
C THR A 160 -13.47 3.47 0.00
N LEU A 161 -12.76 4.05 0.97
CA LEU A 161 -11.32 3.88 1.11
C LEU A 161 -10.94 2.43 1.45
N ILE A 162 -11.60 1.81 2.43
CA ILE A 162 -11.33 0.44 2.88
C ILE A 162 -11.53 -0.58 1.75
N LYS A 163 -12.52 -0.35 0.87
CA LYS A 163 -12.76 -1.19 -0.32
C LYS A 163 -11.67 -1.08 -1.38
N ALA A 164 -10.89 0.00 -1.39
CA ALA A 164 -9.86 0.25 -2.39
C ALA A 164 -8.45 -0.14 -1.92
N ILE A 165 -8.23 -0.31 -0.62
CA ILE A 165 -6.93 -0.68 -0.04
C ILE A 165 -6.75 -2.20 -0.11
N PRO A 166 -5.72 -2.71 -0.83
CA PRO A 166 -5.32 -4.11 -0.76
C PRO A 166 -4.78 -4.46 0.63
N ALA A 167 -5.06 -5.68 1.09
CA ALA A 167 -4.49 -6.26 2.30
C ALA A 167 -4.47 -7.78 2.14
N ASP A 168 -3.71 -8.47 2.99
CA ASP A 168 -3.71 -9.93 3.01
C ASP A 168 -5.01 -10.47 3.61
N GLY A 169 -5.75 -11.23 2.80
CA GLY A 169 -7.06 -11.75 3.13
C GLY A 169 -8.07 -10.67 3.51
N TYR A 170 -8.73 -10.86 4.66
CA TYR A 170 -9.76 -9.95 5.18
C TYR A 170 -9.21 -8.98 6.23
N ASN A 171 -7.91 -8.72 6.24
CA ASN A 171 -7.27 -7.85 7.22
C ASN A 171 -7.74 -6.39 7.07
N GLU A 172 -8.58 -5.93 8.00
CA GLU A 172 -9.04 -4.55 8.06
C GLU A 172 -8.19 -3.67 8.98
N THR A 173 -7.48 -4.24 9.95
CA THR A 173 -6.66 -3.48 10.91
C THR A 173 -5.47 -2.83 10.22
N GLU A 174 -4.84 -3.51 9.25
CA GLU A 174 -3.79 -2.91 8.42
C GLU A 174 -4.32 -1.75 7.55
N LYS A 175 -5.52 -1.89 7.00
CA LYS A 175 -6.14 -0.83 6.19
C LYS A 175 -6.43 0.41 7.03
N ILE A 176 -6.88 0.22 8.27
CA ILE A 176 -7.06 1.32 9.22
C ILE A 176 -5.74 1.95 9.63
N LEU A 177 -4.74 1.13 9.95
CA LEU A 177 -3.41 1.63 10.28
C LEU A 177 -2.83 2.48 9.14
N LEU A 178 -2.96 2.02 7.90
CA LEU A 178 -2.57 2.79 6.72
C LEU A 178 -3.31 4.13 6.66
N LEU A 179 -4.63 4.13 6.89
CA LEU A 179 -5.43 5.35 6.87
C LEU A 179 -5.04 6.33 7.98
N ASN A 180 -4.70 5.85 9.18
CA ASN A 180 -4.20 6.73 10.25
C ASN A 180 -2.98 7.56 9.81
N HIS A 181 -2.14 7.00 8.93
CA HIS A 181 -0.95 7.69 8.42
C HIS A 181 -1.12 8.35 7.05
N ARG A 182 -2.12 7.92 6.28
CA ARG A 182 -2.24 8.25 4.85
C ARG A 182 -3.66 8.65 4.41
N PHE A 183 -4.57 8.93 5.34
CA PHE A 183 -5.94 9.32 5.05
C PHE A 183 -6.03 10.41 3.98
N ALA A 184 -5.26 11.50 4.13
CA ALA A 184 -5.28 12.62 3.20
C ALA A 184 -4.93 12.23 1.75
N PHE A 185 -3.97 11.33 1.56
CA PHE A 185 -3.56 10.83 0.24
C PHE A 185 -4.59 9.86 -0.36
N TRP A 186 -5.16 8.99 0.47
CA TRP A 186 -6.22 8.07 0.07
C TRP A 186 -7.52 8.82 -0.25
N TYR A 187 -7.87 9.84 0.54
CA TYR A 187 -8.98 10.74 0.26
C TYR A 187 -8.82 11.41 -1.10
N GLN A 188 -7.65 12.02 -1.36
CA GLN A 188 -7.35 12.67 -2.63
C GLN A 188 -7.52 11.72 -3.84
N THR A 189 -6.97 10.51 -3.73
CA THR A 189 -6.93 9.57 -4.84
C THR A 189 -8.23 8.82 -5.05
N MET A 190 -9.00 8.55 -3.99
CA MET A 190 -10.18 7.68 -4.05
C MET A 190 -11.52 8.39 -3.87
N ILE A 191 -11.56 9.56 -3.24
CA ILE A 191 -12.82 10.30 -2.97
C ILE A 191 -12.97 11.44 -3.97
N GLU A 192 -12.14 12.48 -3.82
CA GLU A 192 -12.24 13.67 -4.64
C GLU A 192 -10.95 14.50 -4.65
N VAL A 193 -10.93 15.45 -5.57
CA VAL A 193 -9.86 16.40 -5.78
C VAL A 193 -10.46 17.78 -5.55
N ASN A 194 -9.93 18.52 -4.57
CA ASN A 194 -10.44 19.83 -4.21
C ASN A 194 -9.30 20.71 -3.67
N GLU A 195 -9.44 22.03 -3.77
CA GLU A 195 -8.51 22.99 -3.15
C GLU A 195 -8.90 23.31 -1.71
N HIS A 196 -10.20 23.25 -1.41
CA HIS A 196 -10.77 23.56 -0.11
C HIS A 196 -11.63 22.40 0.38
N PHE A 197 -11.52 22.09 1.66
CA PHE A 197 -12.21 20.99 2.31
C PHE A 197 -13.10 21.56 3.40
N ALA A 198 -14.41 21.44 3.22
CA ALA A 198 -15.38 21.77 4.24
C ALA A 198 -15.53 20.56 5.18
N VAL A 199 -15.10 20.73 6.43
CA VAL A 199 -15.05 19.66 7.43
C VAL A 199 -16.04 19.97 8.53
N GLU A 200 -17.00 19.08 8.74
CA GLU A 200 -17.89 19.14 9.89
C GLU A 200 -17.31 18.27 11.00
N ILE A 201 -17.16 18.84 12.19
CA ILE A 201 -16.54 18.18 13.33
C ILE A 201 -17.38 18.32 14.59
N ARG A 202 -17.23 17.35 15.50
CA ARG A 202 -17.75 17.39 16.87
C ARG A 202 -16.59 17.54 17.85
N PHE A 203 -16.64 18.56 18.69
CA PHE A 203 -15.68 18.79 19.76
C PHE A 203 -16.41 19.29 21.00
N GLN A 204 -16.24 18.62 22.15
CA GLN A 204 -16.94 18.95 23.40
C GLN A 204 -18.46 19.08 23.22
N GLU A 205 -19.09 18.09 22.58
CA GLU A 205 -20.53 18.06 22.23
C GLU A 205 -21.01 19.14 21.23
N LYS A 206 -20.15 20.07 20.82
CA LYS A 206 -20.49 21.09 19.82
C LYS A 206 -20.16 20.60 18.42
N VAL A 207 -21.11 20.75 17.50
CA VAL A 207 -20.92 20.49 16.07
C VAL A 207 -20.72 21.79 15.33
N GLU A 208 -19.62 21.89 14.59
CA GLU A 208 -19.25 23.07 13.80
C GLU A 208 -18.65 22.68 12.47
N ARG A 209 -18.77 23.59 11.50
CA ARG A 209 -18.22 23.42 10.15
C ARG A 209 -17.08 24.40 9.92
N TYR A 210 -15.96 23.86 9.47
CA TYR A 210 -14.75 24.59 9.14
C TYR A 210 -14.39 24.42 7.67
N VAL A 211 -13.62 25.36 7.14
CA VAL A 211 -13.01 25.23 5.82
C VAL A 211 -11.49 25.21 5.99
N ALA A 212 -10.86 24.19 5.41
CA ALA A 212 -9.42 24.02 5.39
C ALA A 212 -8.90 24.01 3.96
N LYS A 213 -7.81 24.73 3.69
CA LYS A 213 -7.15 24.67 2.38
C LYS A 213 -6.25 23.44 2.30
N GLY A 214 -6.23 22.79 1.14
CA GLY A 214 -5.29 21.70 0.86
C GLY A 214 -3.83 22.16 0.97
N VAL A 215 -2.97 21.26 1.44
CA VAL A 215 -1.54 21.52 1.73
C VAL A 215 -0.62 20.74 0.80
N ASN A 216 0.65 21.15 0.73
CA ASN A 216 1.64 20.38 -0.03
C ASN A 216 1.91 19.03 0.68
N LYS A 217 2.25 17.99 -0.09
CA LYS A 217 2.46 16.62 0.39
C LYS A 217 3.65 16.50 1.34
N ASP A 218 4.62 17.40 1.24
CA ASP A 218 5.84 17.48 2.04
C ASP A 218 5.60 17.81 3.53
N VAL A 219 4.43 18.37 3.88
CA VAL A 219 4.09 18.60 5.29
C VAL A 219 3.78 17.31 6.04
N PHE A 220 3.44 16.23 5.33
CA PHE A 220 3.18 14.93 5.92
C PHE A 220 4.48 14.13 6.07
N PRO A 221 4.65 13.36 7.15
CA PRO A 221 5.82 12.50 7.30
C PRO A 221 5.85 11.41 6.21
N THR A 222 7.02 11.20 5.61
CA THR A 222 7.22 10.13 4.61
C THR A 222 7.05 8.73 5.23
N MET A 223 6.86 7.69 4.41
CA MET A 223 6.72 6.32 4.95
C MET A 223 8.00 5.91 5.66
N GLU A 224 9.15 6.22 5.06
CA GLU A 224 10.45 6.01 5.66
C GLU A 224 10.60 6.74 7.01
N THR A 225 10.11 7.98 7.12
CA THR A 225 10.10 8.73 8.39
C THR A 225 9.24 8.04 9.45
N LEU A 226 8.05 7.53 9.06
CA LEU A 226 7.18 6.81 9.99
C LEU A 226 7.78 5.47 10.44
N GLU A 227 8.38 4.72 9.52
CA GLU A 227 9.06 3.45 9.79
C GLU A 227 10.34 3.64 10.63
N SER A 228 11.01 4.78 10.45
CA SER A 228 12.26 5.14 11.15
C SER A 228 12.03 5.99 12.39
N ALA A 229 10.79 6.36 12.72
CA ALA A 229 10.47 7.12 13.94
C ALA A 229 10.93 6.38 15.20
N ASN A 230 11.00 5.05 15.13
CA ASN A 230 11.61 4.22 16.16
C ASN A 230 13.14 4.17 15.95
N VAL A 231 13.86 4.88 16.82
CA VAL A 231 15.34 4.97 16.84
C VAL A 231 16.02 3.60 16.93
N LYS A 232 15.32 2.58 17.47
CA LYS A 232 15.75 1.19 17.48
C LYS A 232 14.67 0.32 16.85
N GLN A 233 15.06 -0.51 15.88
CA GLN A 233 14.20 -1.51 15.25
C GLN A 233 14.04 -2.76 16.12
N LEU A 234 15.01 -3.00 17.01
CA LEU A 234 15.04 -4.14 17.92
C LEU A 234 15.31 -3.65 19.35
N ALA A 235 14.48 -4.04 20.30
CA ALA A 235 14.65 -3.68 21.71
C ALA A 235 14.25 -4.84 22.64
N LEU A 236 14.88 -4.87 23.81
CA LEU A 236 14.54 -5.79 24.89
C LEU A 236 14.47 -4.96 26.17
N ASP A 237 13.29 -4.91 26.77
CA ASP A 237 13.08 -4.38 28.10
C ASP A 237 12.72 -5.53 29.04
N ILE A 238 13.20 -5.50 30.28
CA ILE A 238 12.85 -6.50 31.30
C ILE A 238 12.14 -5.77 32.44
N VAL A 239 10.90 -6.16 32.69
CA VAL A 239 10.07 -5.58 33.75
C VAL A 239 9.61 -6.71 34.66
N ALA A 240 10.01 -6.66 35.93
CA ALA A 240 9.83 -7.75 36.88
C ALA A 240 10.34 -9.09 36.30
N ASN A 241 9.47 -10.09 36.16
CA ASN A 241 9.79 -11.40 35.60
C ASN A 241 9.30 -11.56 34.15
N THR A 242 9.25 -10.46 33.38
CA THR A 242 8.78 -10.47 31.98
C THR A 242 9.75 -9.72 31.06
N GLY A 243 10.23 -10.41 30.03
CA GLY A 243 10.93 -9.80 28.91
C GLY A 243 9.92 -9.25 27.89
N ILE A 244 10.15 -8.03 27.42
CA ILE A 244 9.39 -7.39 26.35
C ILE A 244 10.34 -7.25 25.17
N LEU A 245 10.20 -8.14 24.19
CA LEU A 245 10.97 -8.15 22.95
C LEU A 245 10.21 -7.39 21.86
N THR A 246 10.69 -6.20 21.53
CA THR A 246 10.10 -5.37 20.46
C THR A 246 10.87 -5.56 19.16
N ILE A 247 10.15 -5.88 18.09
CA ILE A 247 10.69 -6.03 16.74
C ILE A 247 9.82 -5.23 15.77
N HIS A 248 10.30 -4.06 15.35
CA HIS A 248 9.59 -3.19 14.40
C HIS A 248 9.83 -3.56 12.94
N SER A 249 10.82 -4.40 12.63
CA SER A 249 11.04 -4.88 11.27
C SER A 249 11.84 -6.18 11.26
N PHE A 250 11.55 -7.05 10.28
CA PHE A 250 12.41 -8.17 9.91
C PHE A 250 13.34 -7.83 8.75
N ALA A 251 13.26 -6.63 8.15
CA ALA A 251 14.05 -6.26 6.98
C ALA A 251 15.52 -6.02 7.34
N LYS A 252 16.43 -6.80 6.76
CA LYS A 252 17.88 -6.65 6.99
C LYS A 252 18.39 -5.23 6.71
N THR A 253 17.82 -4.55 5.71
CA THR A 253 18.18 -3.18 5.33
C THR A 253 17.80 -2.16 6.41
N ALA A 254 16.56 -2.20 6.89
CA ALA A 254 16.07 -1.29 7.94
C ALA A 254 16.84 -1.47 9.26
N ILE A 255 17.07 -2.73 9.66
CA ILE A 255 17.82 -3.08 10.87
C ILE A 255 19.27 -2.59 10.76
N LYS A 256 19.94 -2.85 9.63
CA LYS A 256 21.34 -2.44 9.40
C LYS A 256 21.49 -0.92 9.37
N ARG A 257 20.54 -0.20 8.77
CA ARG A 257 20.54 1.28 8.72
C ARG A 257 20.51 1.90 10.11
N ASN A 258 19.88 1.24 11.07
CA ASN A 258 19.85 1.65 12.48
C ASN A 258 21.03 1.09 13.30
N GLY A 259 22.08 0.58 12.66
CA GLY A 259 23.27 0.06 13.34
C GLY A 259 23.06 -1.25 14.10
N GLN A 260 21.94 -1.94 13.87
CA GLN A 260 21.59 -3.18 14.56
C GLN A 260 21.89 -4.42 13.69
N GLN A 261 21.98 -5.59 14.33
CA GLN A 261 22.16 -6.88 13.67
C GLN A 261 21.20 -7.88 14.27
N PHE A 262 20.24 -8.36 13.47
CA PHE A 262 19.12 -9.19 13.95
C PHE A 262 19.60 -10.46 14.66
N GLU A 263 20.43 -11.27 14.01
CA GLU A 263 20.90 -12.54 14.56
C GLU A 263 21.66 -12.36 15.87
N LYS A 264 22.59 -11.39 15.92
CA LYS A 264 23.35 -11.07 17.12
C LYS A 264 22.43 -10.62 18.25
N PHE A 265 21.46 -9.75 17.94
CA PHE A 265 20.51 -9.23 18.91
C PHE A 265 19.65 -10.35 19.49
N ILE A 266 18.99 -11.16 18.66
CA ILE A 266 18.15 -12.27 19.10
C ILE A 266 18.93 -13.28 19.95
N LYS A 267 20.14 -13.68 19.53
CA LYS A 267 21.01 -14.57 20.35
C LYS A 267 21.31 -13.98 21.72
N THR A 268 21.62 -12.69 21.77
CA THR A 268 21.93 -11.99 23.02
C THR A 268 20.70 -11.88 23.91
N THR A 269 19.53 -11.58 23.33
CA THR A 269 18.24 -11.50 24.02
C THR A 269 17.91 -12.81 24.72
N PHE A 270 17.87 -13.94 24.01
CA PHE A 270 17.51 -15.22 24.62
C PHE A 270 18.56 -15.73 25.60
N LYS A 271 19.84 -15.42 25.40
CA LYS A 271 20.87 -15.66 26.42
C LYS A 271 20.59 -14.86 27.69
N SER A 272 20.27 -13.57 27.56
CA SER A 272 19.98 -12.69 28.70
C SER A 272 18.76 -13.15 29.49
N LEU A 273 17.66 -13.51 28.81
CA LEU A 273 16.45 -14.03 29.45
C LEU A 273 16.75 -15.30 30.24
N LYS A 274 17.56 -16.22 29.68
CA LYS A 274 17.96 -17.45 30.34
C LYS A 274 18.86 -17.18 31.56
N ASP A 275 19.90 -16.36 31.41
CA ASP A 275 20.85 -16.07 32.50
C ASP A 275 20.17 -15.37 33.69
N GLN A 276 19.17 -14.53 33.41
CA GLN A 276 18.38 -13.80 34.41
C GLN A 276 17.17 -14.58 34.92
N HIS A 277 16.96 -15.82 34.48
CA HIS A 277 15.82 -16.67 34.87
C HIS A 277 14.46 -15.99 34.61
N ILE A 278 14.34 -15.25 33.50
CA ILE A 278 13.08 -14.63 33.09
C ILE A 278 12.16 -15.69 32.48
N GLU A 279 10.98 -15.86 33.08
CA GLU A 279 10.05 -16.93 32.71
C GLU A 279 8.98 -16.50 31.69
N ASN A 280 8.69 -15.19 31.60
CA ASN A 280 7.65 -14.66 30.73
C ASN A 280 8.25 -13.83 29.59
N LEU A 281 7.71 -13.98 28.38
CA LEU A 281 8.10 -13.21 27.21
C LEU A 281 6.88 -12.65 26.49
N VAL A 282 6.85 -11.33 26.33
CA VAL A 282 5.94 -10.61 25.43
C VAL A 282 6.73 -10.24 24.18
N ILE A 283 6.18 -10.56 23.01
CA ILE A 283 6.77 -10.15 21.73
C ILE A 283 5.88 -9.06 21.13
N ASP A 284 6.43 -7.85 21.03
CA ASP A 284 5.74 -6.72 20.40
C ASP A 284 6.11 -6.64 18.91
N LEU A 285 5.16 -7.05 18.08
CA LEU A 285 5.23 -6.95 16.61
C LEU A 285 4.33 -5.84 16.05
N ARG A 286 3.81 -4.95 16.89
CA ARG A 286 3.00 -3.83 16.40
C ARG A 286 3.84 -2.96 15.47
N TYR A 287 3.21 -2.52 14.39
CA TYR A 287 3.84 -1.73 13.32
C TYR A 287 4.99 -2.44 12.59
N ASN A 288 5.10 -3.77 12.71
CA ASN A 288 6.06 -4.56 11.94
C ASN A 288 5.50 -4.90 10.55
N GLY A 289 6.05 -4.27 9.51
CA GLY A 289 5.67 -4.50 8.11
C GLY A 289 6.30 -5.75 7.47
N GLY A 290 6.92 -6.63 8.25
CA GLY A 290 7.61 -7.82 7.75
C GLY A 290 9.07 -7.57 7.37
N GLY A 291 9.55 -8.27 6.35
CA GLY A 291 10.91 -8.13 5.84
C GLY A 291 11.54 -9.46 5.44
N THR A 292 12.72 -9.77 5.98
CA THR A 292 13.50 -10.92 5.52
C THR A 292 13.10 -12.21 6.25
N ASP A 293 12.59 -13.19 5.50
CA ASP A 293 12.19 -14.52 6.00
C ASP A 293 13.20 -15.18 6.93
N GLY A 294 14.49 -15.12 6.59
CA GLY A 294 15.53 -15.74 7.43
C GLY A 294 15.59 -15.15 8.85
N ASN A 295 15.25 -13.87 9.04
CA ASN A 295 15.17 -13.26 10.36
C ASN A 295 13.94 -13.78 11.12
N ALA A 296 12.78 -13.84 10.46
CA ALA A 296 11.56 -14.38 11.05
C ALA A 296 11.71 -15.88 11.40
N ALA A 297 12.32 -16.67 10.52
CA ALA A 297 12.63 -18.08 10.77
C ALA A 297 13.61 -18.27 11.94
N LEU A 298 14.63 -17.41 12.05
CA LEU A 298 15.56 -17.44 13.18
C LEU A 298 14.85 -17.15 14.50
N LEU A 299 13.99 -16.12 14.55
CA LEU A 299 13.20 -15.85 15.75
C LEU A 299 12.29 -17.04 16.09
N ALA A 300 11.57 -17.57 15.10
CA ALA A 300 10.70 -18.72 15.26
C ALA A 300 11.44 -19.92 15.88
N SER A 301 12.70 -20.15 15.50
CA SER A 301 13.48 -21.29 15.99
C SER A 301 13.69 -21.33 17.51
N TYR A 302 13.55 -20.20 18.22
CA TYR A 302 13.63 -20.16 19.69
C TYR A 302 12.38 -20.67 20.40
N PHE A 303 11.29 -20.93 19.67
CA PHE A 303 10.02 -21.43 20.22
C PHE A 303 9.78 -22.92 19.93
N PHE A 304 10.75 -23.61 19.33
CA PHE A 304 10.63 -25.03 18.98
C PHE A 304 11.85 -25.83 19.45
N ASP A 305 11.61 -26.86 20.27
CA ASP A 305 12.65 -27.77 20.76
C ASP A 305 13.01 -28.90 19.79
N LYS A 306 12.34 -28.93 18.62
CA LYS A 306 12.51 -29.93 17.57
C LYS A 306 12.64 -29.23 16.21
N PRO A 307 13.25 -29.88 15.21
CA PRO A 307 13.23 -29.38 13.84
C PRO A 307 11.80 -29.04 13.40
N PHE A 308 11.60 -27.82 12.88
CA PHE A 308 10.32 -27.34 12.41
C PHE A 308 10.40 -26.98 10.92
N ARG A 309 9.25 -26.98 10.25
CA ARG A 309 9.14 -26.59 8.84
C ARG A 309 8.62 -25.15 8.78
N TYR A 310 9.43 -24.24 8.26
CA TYR A 310 9.08 -22.81 8.16
C TYR A 310 8.04 -22.53 7.06
N TRP A 311 8.13 -23.23 5.91
CA TRP A 311 7.15 -23.17 4.83
C TRP A 311 6.66 -24.57 4.48
N GLU A 312 5.35 -24.78 4.36
CA GLU A 312 4.82 -26.05 3.85
C GLU A 312 5.17 -26.23 2.36
N LYS A 313 4.90 -25.21 1.55
CA LYS A 313 5.17 -25.13 0.11
C LYS A 313 5.16 -23.68 -0.37
N ILE A 314 5.80 -23.43 -1.52
CA ILE A 314 5.67 -22.18 -2.29
C ILE A 314 4.97 -22.55 -3.60
N GLU A 315 3.90 -21.82 -3.92
CA GLU A 315 3.06 -22.08 -5.09
C GLU A 315 3.24 -20.99 -6.14
N VAL A 316 3.31 -21.40 -7.40
CA VAL A 316 3.31 -20.52 -8.57
C VAL A 316 2.28 -21.04 -9.57
N THR A 317 1.73 -20.18 -10.41
CA THR A 317 0.85 -20.63 -11.50
C THR A 317 1.68 -21.33 -12.59
N GLU A 318 1.03 -22.11 -13.46
CA GLU A 318 1.71 -22.75 -14.59
C GLU A 318 2.40 -21.71 -15.50
N ALA A 319 1.73 -20.59 -15.77
CA ALA A 319 2.29 -19.48 -16.54
C ALA A 319 3.59 -18.93 -15.92
N ILE A 320 3.65 -18.78 -14.59
CA ILE A 320 4.87 -18.33 -13.91
C ILE A 320 5.91 -19.45 -13.84
N ALA A 321 5.50 -20.71 -13.67
CA ALA A 321 6.41 -21.85 -13.62
C ALA A 321 7.26 -21.98 -14.89
N GLU A 322 6.67 -21.70 -16.06
CA GLU A 322 7.36 -21.68 -17.35
C GLU A 322 8.42 -20.57 -17.46
N GLU A 323 8.26 -19.49 -16.71
CA GLU A 323 9.19 -18.36 -16.68
C GLU A 323 10.36 -18.57 -15.70
N ILE A 324 10.27 -19.54 -14.77
CA ILE A 324 11.32 -19.82 -13.76
C ILE A 324 12.55 -20.45 -14.42
N LYS A 325 13.70 -19.76 -14.29
CA LYS A 325 15.00 -20.20 -14.84
C LYS A 325 16.05 -20.41 -13.74
N GLY A 326 17.13 -21.11 -14.10
CA GLY A 326 18.30 -21.29 -13.24
C GLY A 326 18.04 -22.21 -12.04
N MET A 327 18.74 -21.94 -10.93
CA MET A 327 18.74 -22.78 -9.73
C MET A 327 17.33 -22.99 -9.13
N TYR A 328 16.41 -22.04 -9.31
CA TYR A 328 15.04 -22.14 -8.80
C TYR A 328 14.20 -23.23 -9.50
N ARG A 329 14.55 -23.63 -10.73
CA ARG A 329 13.87 -24.71 -11.46
C ARG A 329 14.01 -26.07 -10.76
N LEU A 330 15.13 -26.29 -10.06
CA LEU A 330 15.40 -27.54 -9.32
C LEU A 330 14.43 -27.75 -8.15
N PHE A 331 13.77 -26.69 -7.69
CA PHE A 331 12.83 -26.73 -6.57
C PHE A 331 11.38 -26.80 -7.01
N PHE A 332 11.11 -26.80 -8.33
CA PHE A 332 9.78 -26.97 -8.87
C PHE A 332 9.43 -28.46 -8.96
N ARG A 333 8.38 -28.88 -8.26
CA ARG A 333 7.73 -30.19 -8.46
C ARG A 333 6.37 -29.95 -9.08
N LYS A 334 6.16 -30.40 -10.32
CA LYS A 334 4.83 -30.45 -10.91
C LYS A 334 4.01 -31.42 -10.06
N ASN A 335 2.94 -30.95 -9.42
CA ASN A 335 2.03 -31.86 -8.73
C ASN A 335 1.45 -32.81 -9.80
N PRO A 336 1.61 -34.15 -9.65
CA PRO A 336 0.76 -35.07 -10.39
C PRO A 336 -0.66 -34.83 -9.86
N GLY A 337 -1.55 -34.37 -10.75
CA GLY A 337 -2.93 -34.05 -10.42
C GLY A 337 -3.72 -35.24 -9.89
#